data_AF-A0A5M3WHD5-F1
#
_entry.id   AF-A0A5M3WHD5-F1
#
_cell.length_a   1.000
_cell.length_b   1.000
_cell.length_c   1.000
_cell.angle_alpha   90.00
_cell.angle_beta   90.00
_cell.angle_gamma   90.00
#
_symmetry.space_group_name_H-M   'P 1'
#
loop_
_entity.id
_entity.type
_entity.pdbx_description
1 polymer ?
#
loop_
_entity_poly.entity_id
_entity_poly.type
_entity_poly.pdbx_seq_one_letter_code
_entity_poly.pdbx_strand_id
1 'polypeptide(L)'
;MVDQVANDLIEEQQGARIHIAWKRLPTSTVSEVLSGKFRKLPDWQFFHTFVAVCHRLAVANELEVPPARELMAEFGSLWKAAKLETGGSLAYVSSPRWTPGDILEPTIQEVRVQRIPSVQFRMPRAWGRSGAAILRRAGMGDANAAYQAAILLACEASIMADDTNGKNCLLDMAAFWRGKATGKVEKAAALRLKGTPLRRAAEDLALGYKQSGKPCVIFFRAFLQVEAALRGNKVEPRPTPSTTNPAPADSGT
;
A
#
# COMPACT_ATOMS: atom_id res chain seq x y z
N MET A 1 19.72 -1.67 11.72
CA MET A 1 21.06 -2.28 11.58
C MET A 1 21.18 -3.06 10.27
N VAL A 2 20.42 -4.15 10.06
CA VAL A 2 20.44 -4.95 8.82
C VAL A 2 20.10 -4.13 7.57
N ASP A 3 19.06 -3.29 7.63
CA ASP A 3 18.64 -2.45 6.50
C ASP A 3 19.70 -1.40 6.10
N GLN A 4 20.50 -0.92 7.05
CA GLN A 4 21.59 0.04 6.78
C GLN A 4 22.75 -0.65 6.06
N VAL A 5 23.23 -1.78 6.61
CA VAL A 5 24.33 -2.56 6.01
C VAL A 5 23.96 -3.10 4.63
N ALA A 6 22.68 -3.43 4.41
CA ALA A 6 22.18 -3.83 3.10
C ALA A 6 22.23 -2.68 2.09
N ASN A 7 21.88 -1.45 2.48
CA ASN A 7 21.95 -0.29 1.59
C ASN A 7 23.40 0.09 1.29
N ASP A 8 24.27 0.10 2.30
CA ASP A 8 25.70 0.42 2.15
C ASP A 8 26.40 -0.57 1.19
N LEU A 9 26.09 -1.87 1.32
CA LEU A 9 26.60 -2.92 0.42
C LEU A 9 26.08 -2.75 -1.02
N ILE A 10 24.81 -2.38 -1.19
CA ILE A 10 24.23 -2.14 -2.53
C ILE A 10 24.90 -0.94 -3.20
N GLU A 11 25.14 0.15 -2.47
CA GLU A 11 25.77 1.37 -2.99
C GLU A 11 27.25 1.13 -3.36
N GLU A 12 27.99 0.43 -2.52
CA GLU A 12 29.40 0.08 -2.77
C GLU A 12 29.58 -0.83 -3.99
N GLN A 13 28.70 -1.82 -4.16
CA GLN A 13 28.77 -2.77 -5.27
C GLN A 13 28.27 -2.18 -6.59
N GLN A 14 27.34 -1.22 -6.54
CA GLN A 14 26.94 -0.43 -7.71
C GLN A 14 28.08 0.48 -8.21
N GLY A 15 28.89 1.01 -7.30
CA GLY A 15 30.12 1.74 -7.63
C GLY A 15 31.19 0.86 -8.30
N ALA A 16 31.26 -0.42 -7.93
CA ALA A 16 32.22 -1.39 -8.45
C ALA A 16 31.88 -1.97 -9.84
N ARG A 17 30.76 -1.56 -10.47
CA ARG A 17 30.24 -2.08 -11.76
C ARG A 17 30.07 -3.61 -11.80
N ILE A 18 29.89 -4.25 -10.64
CA ILE A 18 29.60 -5.67 -10.56
C ILE A 18 28.10 -5.85 -10.82
N HIS A 19 27.73 -6.27 -12.02
CA HIS A 19 26.34 -6.46 -12.47
C HIS A 19 25.65 -7.70 -11.87
N ILE A 20 25.98 -8.06 -10.63
CA ILE A 20 25.14 -8.98 -9.86
C ILE A 20 24.02 -8.11 -9.31
N ALA A 21 22.77 -8.39 -9.67
CA ALA A 21 21.62 -7.59 -9.25
C ALA A 21 21.37 -7.75 -7.75
N TRP A 22 22.06 -6.94 -6.95
CA TRP A 22 21.86 -6.79 -5.52
C TRP A 22 20.48 -6.18 -5.25
N LYS A 23 19.73 -6.78 -4.33
CA LYS A 23 18.33 -6.45 -4.09
C LYS A 23 18.14 -5.96 -2.67
N ARG A 24 17.40 -4.85 -2.51
CA ARG A 24 17.00 -4.37 -1.18
C ARG A 24 16.32 -5.49 -0.40
N LEU A 25 16.66 -5.61 0.87
CA LEU A 25 16.12 -6.57 1.81
C LEU A 25 14.96 -5.91 2.59
N PRO A 26 13.68 -6.16 2.25
CA PRO A 26 12.59 -5.57 3.02
C PRO A 26 12.52 -6.22 4.39
N THR A 27 12.38 -5.42 5.45
CA THR A 27 12.39 -5.88 6.85
C THR A 27 11.34 -6.97 7.11
N SER A 28 10.17 -6.88 6.45
CA SER A 28 9.12 -7.91 6.50
C SER A 28 9.55 -9.25 5.91
N THR A 29 10.19 -9.25 4.74
CA THR A 29 10.68 -10.47 4.08
C THR A 29 11.85 -11.08 4.86
N VAL A 30 12.75 -10.26 5.39
CA VAL A 30 13.84 -10.73 6.27
C VAL A 30 13.27 -11.41 7.52
N SER A 31 12.29 -10.78 8.18
CA SER A 31 11.64 -11.35 9.37
C SER A 31 10.91 -12.66 9.05
N GLU A 32 10.21 -12.75 7.91
CA GLU A 32 9.56 -13.99 7.46
C GLU A 32 10.57 -15.11 7.18
N VAL A 33 11.73 -14.78 6.59
CA VAL A 33 12.80 -15.75 6.32
C VAL A 33 13.44 -16.24 7.61
N LEU A 34 13.81 -15.33 8.52
CA LEU A 34 14.40 -15.69 9.81
C LEU A 34 13.44 -16.49 10.71
N SER A 35 12.15 -16.24 10.61
CA SER A 35 11.13 -16.97 11.38
C SER A 35 10.65 -18.26 10.70
N GLY A 36 11.12 -18.58 9.48
CA GLY A 36 10.67 -19.72 8.70
C GLY A 36 9.20 -19.67 8.27
N LYS A 37 8.54 -18.50 8.36
CA LYS A 37 7.09 -18.32 8.11
C LYS A 37 6.76 -17.86 6.68
N PHE A 38 7.70 -17.99 5.75
CA PHE A 38 7.48 -17.54 4.38
C PHE A 38 6.55 -18.50 3.62
N ARG A 39 5.47 -17.95 3.04
CA ARG A 39 4.54 -18.74 2.19
C ARG A 39 5.09 -19.03 0.80
N LYS A 40 6.08 -18.26 0.36
CA LYS A 40 6.74 -18.38 -0.94
C LYS A 40 8.23 -18.14 -0.77
N LEU A 41 9.04 -19.07 -1.26
CA LEU A 41 10.50 -18.94 -1.21
C LEU A 41 10.95 -17.69 -2.01
N PRO A 42 11.69 -16.75 -1.38
CA PRO A 42 12.25 -15.59 -2.07
C PRO A 42 13.11 -15.96 -3.28
N ASP A 43 13.37 -14.98 -4.15
CA ASP A 43 14.25 -15.18 -5.29
C ASP A 43 15.72 -15.24 -4.87
N TRP A 44 16.56 -15.81 -5.75
CA TRP A 44 17.98 -15.99 -5.47
C TRP A 44 18.69 -14.65 -5.19
N GLN A 45 18.32 -13.58 -5.88
CA GLN A 45 18.88 -12.24 -5.65
C GLN A 45 18.66 -11.74 -4.21
N PHE A 46 17.50 -12.05 -3.62
CA PHE A 46 17.23 -11.77 -2.22
C PHE A 46 18.17 -12.57 -1.32
N PHE A 47 18.27 -13.89 -1.52
CA PHE A 47 19.14 -14.74 -0.70
C PHE A 47 20.62 -14.39 -0.85
N HIS A 48 21.07 -14.08 -2.06
CA HIS A 48 22.41 -13.59 -2.32
C HIS A 48 22.71 -12.33 -1.52
N THR A 49 21.83 -11.33 -1.58
CA THR A 49 22.03 -10.09 -0.81
C THR A 49 21.96 -10.34 0.70
N PHE A 50 21.04 -11.21 1.14
CA PHE A 50 20.88 -11.58 2.54
C PHE A 50 22.13 -12.27 3.11
N VAL A 51 22.68 -13.27 2.41
CA VAL A 51 23.90 -14.00 2.82
C VAL A 51 25.09 -13.05 2.88
N ALA A 52 25.24 -12.13 1.92
CA ALA A 52 26.33 -11.14 1.95
C ALA A 52 26.23 -10.20 3.16
N VAL A 53 25.02 -9.74 3.49
CA VAL A 53 24.79 -8.87 4.65
C VAL A 53 25.04 -9.61 5.95
N CYS A 54 24.59 -10.87 6.07
CA CYS A 54 24.88 -11.72 7.23
C CYS A 54 26.38 -11.96 7.39
N HIS A 55 27.10 -12.27 6.32
CA HIS A 55 28.55 -12.44 6.36
C HIS A 55 29.25 -11.14 6.80
N ARG A 56 28.87 -9.98 6.24
CA ARG A 56 29.43 -8.69 6.67
C ARG A 56 29.17 -8.40 8.14
N LEU A 57 27.95 -8.64 8.61
CA LEU A 57 27.60 -8.45 10.01
C LEU A 57 28.39 -9.39 10.91
N ALA A 58 28.56 -10.66 10.51
CA ALA A 58 29.34 -11.63 11.29
C ALA A 58 30.81 -11.22 11.39
N VAL A 59 31.44 -10.82 10.28
CA VAL A 59 32.81 -10.28 10.27
C VAL A 59 32.93 -9.02 11.14
N ALA A 60 31.97 -8.11 11.05
CA ALA A 60 31.96 -6.88 11.85
C ALA A 60 31.75 -7.13 13.35
N ASN A 61 31.20 -8.29 13.73
CA ASN A 61 31.04 -8.73 15.12
C ASN A 61 32.11 -9.77 15.51
N GLU A 62 33.20 -9.88 14.75
CA GLU A 62 34.35 -10.77 15.01
C GLU A 62 33.98 -12.25 15.14
N LEU A 63 32.90 -12.67 14.49
CA LEU A 63 32.49 -14.07 14.43
C LEU A 63 33.30 -14.81 13.36
N GLU A 64 33.75 -16.01 13.70
CA GLU A 64 34.42 -16.90 12.74
C GLU A 64 33.38 -17.40 11.72
N VAL A 65 33.49 -16.92 10.48
CA VAL A 65 32.62 -17.30 9.37
C VAL A 65 33.42 -17.78 8.17
N PRO A 66 32.94 -18.80 7.44
CA PRO A 66 33.57 -19.23 6.21
C PRO A 66 33.63 -18.10 5.17
N PRO A 67 34.54 -18.19 4.19
CA PRO A 67 34.63 -17.21 3.12
C PRO A 67 33.27 -16.98 2.44
N ALA A 68 32.91 -15.72 2.18
CA ALA A 68 31.65 -15.36 1.54
C ALA A 68 31.33 -16.17 0.27
N ARG A 69 32.35 -16.52 -0.52
CA ARG A 69 32.19 -17.33 -1.74
C ARG A 69 31.66 -18.74 -1.45
N GLU A 70 32.12 -19.36 -0.37
CA GLU A 70 31.73 -20.72 0.03
C GLU A 70 30.29 -20.72 0.56
N LEU A 71 29.96 -19.76 1.44
CA LEU A 71 28.59 -19.57 1.93
C LEU A 71 27.60 -19.30 0.79
N MET A 72 27.98 -18.46 -0.18
CA MET A 72 27.13 -18.19 -1.35
C MET A 72 26.89 -19.43 -2.21
N ALA A 73 27.91 -20.29 -2.37
CA ALA A 73 27.78 -21.53 -3.13
C ALA A 73 26.85 -22.53 -2.40
N GLU A 74 27.03 -22.68 -1.09
CA GLU A 74 26.23 -23.56 -0.24
C GLU A 74 24.75 -23.13 -0.21
N PHE A 75 24.47 -21.87 0.14
CA PHE A 75 23.11 -21.33 0.14
C PHE A 75 22.50 -21.32 -1.27
N GLY A 76 23.31 -21.16 -2.31
CA GLY A 76 22.88 -21.29 -3.70
C GLY A 76 22.41 -22.70 -4.05
N SER A 77 23.10 -23.71 -3.55
CA SER A 77 22.70 -25.11 -3.72
C SER A 77 21.39 -25.40 -2.97
N LEU A 78 21.29 -24.98 -1.71
CA LEU A 78 20.10 -25.16 -0.88
C LEU A 78 18.87 -24.45 -1.47
N TRP A 79 19.05 -23.24 -1.99
CA TRP A 79 17.97 -22.51 -2.65
C TRP A 79 17.48 -23.22 -3.93
N LYS A 80 18.40 -23.74 -4.75
CA LYS A 80 18.04 -24.50 -5.96
C LYS A 80 17.26 -25.77 -5.61
N ALA A 81 17.73 -26.52 -4.61
CA ALA A 81 17.04 -27.71 -4.11
C ALA A 81 15.62 -27.37 -3.63
N ALA A 82 15.49 -26.35 -2.77
CA ALA A 82 14.20 -25.91 -2.27
C ALA A 82 13.25 -25.41 -3.38
N LYS A 83 13.76 -24.76 -4.43
CA LYS A 83 12.97 -24.33 -5.59
C LYS A 83 12.47 -25.49 -6.43
N LEU A 84 13.28 -26.53 -6.62
CA LEU A 84 12.91 -27.74 -7.33
C LEU A 84 11.79 -28.48 -6.59
N GLU A 85 11.88 -28.59 -5.26
CA GLU A 85 10.84 -29.21 -4.43
C GLU A 85 9.50 -28.46 -4.48
N THR A 86 9.52 -27.13 -4.65
CA THR A 86 8.29 -26.33 -4.79
C THR A 86 7.71 -26.31 -6.21
N GLY A 87 8.26 -27.08 -7.15
CA GLY A 87 7.82 -27.10 -8.56
C GLY A 87 8.09 -25.80 -9.32
N GLY A 88 9.06 -24.99 -8.84
CA GLY A 88 9.43 -23.72 -9.46
C GLY A 88 10.42 -23.89 -10.62
N SER A 89 10.27 -23.11 -11.69
CA SER A 89 11.24 -23.07 -12.79
C SER A 89 12.57 -22.44 -12.33
N LEU A 90 13.70 -23.10 -12.63
CA LEU A 90 15.07 -22.65 -12.37
C LEU A 90 15.59 -21.59 -13.37
N ALA A 91 14.72 -21.01 -14.20
CA ALA A 91 15.07 -20.15 -15.33
C ALA A 91 15.96 -18.92 -15.01
N TYR A 92 16.26 -18.65 -13.74
CA TYR A 92 17.09 -17.52 -13.31
C TYR A 92 18.53 -17.89 -12.92
N VAL A 93 18.94 -19.17 -13.02
CA VAL A 93 20.33 -19.61 -12.73
C VAL A 93 21.27 -19.40 -13.91
N SER A 94 20.75 -19.15 -15.11
CA SER A 94 21.57 -18.77 -16.24
C SER A 94 21.93 -17.29 -16.11
N SER A 95 23.23 -16.97 -16.05
CA SER A 95 23.70 -15.59 -16.31
C SER A 95 22.95 -15.03 -17.51
N PRO A 96 22.65 -13.72 -17.56
CA PRO A 96 22.10 -13.14 -18.77
C PRO A 96 23.15 -13.33 -19.87
N ARG A 97 22.95 -14.32 -20.74
CA ARG A 97 23.60 -14.29 -22.05
C ARG A 97 22.98 -13.08 -22.72
N TRP A 98 23.75 -12.01 -22.78
CA TRP A 98 23.46 -10.95 -23.72
C TRP A 98 23.50 -11.59 -25.11
N THR A 99 22.32 -11.89 -25.64
CA THR A 99 22.13 -12.25 -27.04
C THR A 99 21.81 -10.96 -27.77
N PRO A 100 22.73 -10.39 -28.56
CA PRO A 100 22.38 -9.31 -29.46
C PRO A 100 21.36 -9.83 -30.46
N GLY A 101 20.14 -9.29 -30.40
CA GLY A 101 19.03 -9.68 -31.28
C GLY A 101 17.69 -9.96 -30.60
N ASP A 102 17.63 -10.00 -29.26
CA ASP A 102 16.36 -10.20 -28.52
C ASP A 102 15.84 -8.91 -27.87
N ILE A 103 16.14 -7.79 -28.53
CA ILE A 103 15.36 -6.57 -28.41
C ILE A 103 14.38 -6.69 -29.56
N LEU A 104 13.13 -7.07 -29.27
CA LEU A 104 12.03 -6.64 -30.13
C LEU A 104 12.05 -5.11 -30.08
N GLU A 105 12.79 -4.52 -31.01
CA GLU A 105 12.61 -3.14 -31.39
C GLU A 105 11.11 -3.00 -31.68
N PRO A 106 10.40 -2.09 -31.01
CA PRO A 106 8.98 -1.94 -31.24
C PRO A 106 8.79 -1.56 -32.71
N THR A 107 8.35 -2.52 -33.52
CA THR A 107 7.83 -2.26 -34.85
C THR A 107 6.79 -1.16 -34.72
N ILE A 108 6.95 -0.10 -35.51
CA ILE A 108 6.18 1.16 -35.47
C ILE A 108 4.64 0.97 -35.61
N GLN A 109 4.18 -0.27 -35.81
CA GLN A 109 2.78 -0.67 -35.96
C GLN A 109 2.20 -1.48 -34.79
N GLU A 110 2.96 -1.79 -33.73
CA GLU A 110 2.36 -2.38 -32.53
C GLU A 110 1.52 -1.33 -31.79
N VAL A 111 0.21 -1.57 -31.80
CA VAL A 111 -0.85 -0.83 -31.11
C VAL A 111 -0.34 -0.33 -29.77
N ARG A 112 -0.12 1.00 -29.68
CA ARG A 112 0.25 1.70 -28.45
C ARG A 112 -0.66 1.23 -27.33
N VAL A 113 -0.16 0.33 -26.47
CA VAL A 113 -0.66 0.20 -25.11
C VAL A 113 -0.39 1.57 -24.52
N GLN A 114 -1.43 2.40 -24.45
CA GLN A 114 -1.31 3.76 -23.94
C GLN A 114 -0.64 3.65 -22.58
N ARG A 115 0.59 4.18 -22.47
CA ARG A 115 1.24 4.36 -21.18
C ARG A 115 0.29 5.20 -20.35
N ILE A 116 -0.36 4.55 -19.39
CA ILE A 116 -1.29 5.17 -18.46
C ILE A 116 -0.51 6.28 -17.77
N PRO A 117 -0.95 7.55 -17.84
CA PRO A 117 -0.27 8.63 -17.13
C PRO A 117 -0.21 8.23 -15.65
N SER A 118 1.00 8.29 -15.07
CA SER A 118 1.19 7.98 -13.66
C SER A 118 0.21 8.85 -12.86
N VAL A 119 -0.79 8.23 -12.25
CA VAL A 119 -1.58 8.89 -11.23
C VAL A 119 -0.55 9.22 -10.13
N GLN A 120 -0.07 10.46 -10.10
CA GLN A 120 0.96 10.90 -9.14
C GLN A 120 0.49 10.73 -7.68
N PHE A 121 -0.81 10.59 -7.51
CA PHE A 121 -1.49 10.43 -6.24
C PHE A 121 -1.45 8.97 -5.73
N ARG A 122 -0.95 8.79 -4.50
CA ARG A 122 -0.94 7.49 -3.79
C ARG A 122 -2.13 7.39 -2.84
N MET A 123 -2.75 6.21 -2.80
CA MET A 123 -3.79 5.91 -1.82
C MET A 123 -3.26 6.10 -0.38
N PRO A 124 -4.03 6.70 0.55
CA PRO A 124 -3.64 6.81 1.95
C PRO A 124 -3.23 5.46 2.55
N ARG A 125 -2.22 5.49 3.43
CA ARG A 125 -1.64 4.29 4.04
C ARG A 125 -2.67 3.48 4.84
N ALA A 126 -3.72 4.12 5.36
CA ALA A 126 -4.81 3.47 6.09
C ALA A 126 -5.47 2.32 5.31
N TRP A 127 -5.44 2.37 3.97
CA TRP A 127 -6.08 1.40 3.09
C TRP A 127 -5.14 0.31 2.56
N GLY A 128 -3.84 0.44 2.84
CA GLY A 128 -2.81 -0.55 2.53
C GLY A 128 -2.76 -0.99 1.05
N ARG A 129 -2.36 -2.24 0.83
CA ARG A 129 -2.17 -2.81 -0.52
C ARG A 129 -3.48 -2.93 -1.30
N SER A 130 -4.59 -3.21 -0.62
CA SER A 130 -5.90 -3.38 -1.24
C SER A 130 -6.43 -2.06 -1.80
N GLY A 131 -6.32 -0.96 -1.04
CA GLY A 131 -6.64 0.38 -1.53
C GLY A 131 -5.77 0.78 -2.72
N ALA A 132 -4.46 0.51 -2.67
CA ALA A 132 -3.55 0.76 -3.78
C ALA A 132 -3.88 -0.08 -5.03
N ALA A 133 -4.31 -1.33 -4.86
CA ALA A 133 -4.76 -2.17 -5.98
C ALA A 133 -6.06 -1.65 -6.61
N ILE A 134 -7.00 -1.17 -5.80
CA ILE A 134 -8.23 -0.52 -6.28
C ILE A 134 -7.89 0.73 -7.09
N LEU A 135 -7.01 1.60 -6.59
CA LEU A 135 -6.61 2.81 -7.32
C LEU A 135 -5.93 2.51 -8.66
N ARG A 136 -5.08 1.47 -8.70
CA ARG A 136 -4.46 1.02 -9.96
C ARG A 136 -5.49 0.54 -10.96
N ARG A 137 -6.45 -0.29 -10.54
CA ARG A 137 -7.54 -0.75 -11.42
C ARG A 137 -8.41 0.42 -11.90
N ALA A 138 -8.69 1.39 -11.04
CA ALA A 138 -9.38 2.61 -11.41
C ALA A 138 -8.61 3.38 -12.50
N GLY A 139 -7.29 3.50 -12.36
CA GLY A 139 -6.40 4.09 -13.37
C GLY A 139 -6.36 3.32 -14.70
N MET A 140 -6.66 2.01 -14.69
CA MET A 140 -6.82 1.19 -15.89
C MET A 140 -8.21 1.31 -16.53
N GLY A 141 -9.09 2.16 -15.99
CA GLY A 141 -10.42 2.43 -16.55
C GLY A 141 -11.56 1.59 -15.95
N ASP A 142 -11.30 0.80 -14.91
CA ASP A 142 -12.35 0.07 -14.18
C ASP A 142 -13.23 1.06 -13.38
N ALA A 143 -14.48 1.22 -13.82
CA ALA A 143 -15.43 2.16 -13.22
C ALA A 143 -15.86 1.75 -11.80
N ASN A 144 -15.95 0.45 -11.52
CA ASN A 144 -16.27 -0.05 -10.18
C ASN A 144 -15.10 0.23 -9.22
N ALA A 145 -13.87 0.04 -9.69
CA ALA A 145 -12.69 0.39 -8.91
C ALA A 145 -12.58 1.92 -8.68
N ALA A 146 -12.96 2.74 -9.67
CA ALA A 146 -13.02 4.20 -9.51
C ALA A 146 -14.05 4.62 -8.46
N TYR A 147 -15.25 4.02 -8.47
CA TYR A 147 -16.28 4.25 -7.45
C TYR A 147 -15.77 3.86 -6.05
N GLN A 148 -15.13 2.70 -5.92
CA GLN A 148 -14.54 2.23 -4.67
C GLN A 148 -13.41 3.15 -4.17
N ALA A 149 -12.54 3.61 -5.06
CA ALA A 149 -11.47 4.55 -4.72
C ALA A 149 -12.04 5.88 -4.20
N ALA A 150 -13.08 6.41 -4.85
CA ALA A 150 -13.75 7.64 -4.42
C ALA A 150 -14.27 7.55 -2.99
N ILE A 151 -14.88 6.42 -2.62
CA ILE A 151 -15.41 6.19 -1.26
C ILE A 151 -14.28 6.12 -0.24
N LEU A 152 -13.21 5.36 -0.49
CA LEU A 152 -12.08 5.25 0.45
C LEU A 152 -11.40 6.59 0.70
N LEU A 153 -11.23 7.41 -0.35
CA LEU A 153 -10.63 8.75 -0.23
C LEU A 153 -11.52 9.71 0.55
N ALA A 154 -12.83 9.68 0.29
CA ALA A 154 -13.80 10.48 1.04
C ALA A 154 -13.89 10.05 2.52
N CYS A 155 -13.76 8.75 2.80
CA CYS A 155 -13.72 8.25 4.17
C CYS A 155 -12.48 8.74 4.93
N GLU A 156 -11.30 8.73 4.28
CA GLU A 156 -10.08 9.29 4.87
C GLU A 156 -10.23 10.80 5.12
N ALA A 157 -10.81 11.54 4.18
CA ALA A 157 -11.05 12.96 4.35
C ALA A 157 -11.99 13.27 5.54
N SER A 158 -12.90 12.36 5.88
CA SER A 158 -13.88 12.56 6.96
C SER A 158 -13.28 12.55 8.36
N ILE A 159 -12.13 11.88 8.54
CA ILE A 159 -11.41 11.82 9.83
C ILE A 159 -10.36 12.93 9.97
N MET A 160 -10.03 13.63 8.88
CA MET A 160 -9.10 14.76 8.92
C MET A 160 -9.80 16.02 9.45
N ALA A 161 -9.09 16.78 10.28
CA ALA A 161 -9.55 18.08 10.77
C ALA A 161 -9.85 19.03 9.61
N ASP A 162 -10.85 19.90 9.78
CA ASP A 162 -11.40 20.75 8.71
C ASP A 162 -10.38 21.73 8.10
N ASP A 163 -9.30 22.07 8.81
CA ASP A 163 -8.32 23.09 8.41
C ASP A 163 -7.05 22.54 7.74
N THR A 164 -7.11 21.32 7.18
CA THR A 164 -5.96 20.73 6.48
C THR A 164 -6.11 20.79 4.97
N ASN A 165 -5.15 21.40 4.28
CA ASN A 165 -4.99 21.34 2.81
C ASN A 165 -5.06 19.88 2.28
N GLY A 166 -4.63 18.91 3.09
CA GLY A 166 -4.75 17.48 2.79
C GLY A 166 -6.20 16.98 2.67
N LYS A 167 -7.13 17.50 3.47
CA LYS A 167 -8.55 17.12 3.41
C LYS A 167 -9.20 17.54 2.09
N ASN A 168 -8.97 18.77 1.67
CA ASN A 168 -9.48 19.27 0.40
C ASN A 168 -8.89 18.50 -0.78
N CYS A 169 -7.58 18.24 -0.77
CA CYS A 169 -6.93 17.41 -1.77
C CYS A 169 -7.56 16.00 -1.88
N LEU A 170 -7.85 15.35 -0.76
CA LEU A 170 -8.51 14.04 -0.75
C LEU A 170 -9.94 14.09 -1.30
N LEU A 171 -10.69 15.15 -0.97
CA LEU A 171 -12.05 15.35 -1.48
C LEU A 171 -12.07 15.63 -2.99
N ASP A 172 -11.12 16.42 -3.49
CA ASP A 172 -10.97 16.69 -4.91
C ASP A 172 -10.63 15.41 -5.68
N MET A 173 -9.74 14.59 -5.13
CA MET A 173 -9.42 13.28 -5.71
C MET A 173 -10.62 12.32 -5.64
N ALA A 174 -11.36 12.31 -4.54
CA ALA A 174 -12.58 11.53 -4.45
C ALA A 174 -13.63 11.98 -5.49
N ALA A 175 -13.75 13.29 -5.73
CA ALA A 175 -14.63 13.86 -6.74
C ALA A 175 -14.20 13.48 -8.17
N PHE A 176 -12.90 13.52 -8.46
CA PHE A 176 -12.33 13.06 -9.72
C PHE A 176 -12.69 11.60 -10.01
N TRP A 177 -12.45 10.70 -9.04
CA TRP A 177 -12.74 9.28 -9.21
C TRP A 177 -14.23 8.97 -9.28
N ARG A 178 -15.06 9.71 -8.52
CA ARG A 178 -16.52 9.66 -8.66
C ARG A 178 -16.92 10.03 -10.09
N GLY A 179 -16.37 11.13 -10.63
CA GLY A 179 -16.65 11.58 -11.99
C GLY A 179 -16.28 10.54 -13.07
N LYS A 180 -15.17 9.81 -12.87
CA LYS A 180 -14.78 8.69 -13.75
C LYS A 180 -15.72 7.47 -13.68
N ALA A 181 -16.41 7.29 -12.55
CA ALA A 181 -17.39 6.24 -12.37
C ALA A 181 -18.82 6.65 -12.78
N THR A 182 -19.13 7.95 -12.77
CA THR A 182 -20.43 8.48 -13.20
C THR A 182 -20.75 8.07 -14.63
N GLY A 183 -21.98 7.60 -14.86
CA GLY A 183 -22.44 7.10 -16.16
C GLY A 183 -22.12 5.63 -16.43
N LYS A 184 -21.21 5.01 -15.67
CA LYS A 184 -20.89 3.57 -15.76
C LYS A 184 -21.33 2.79 -14.53
N VAL A 185 -21.39 3.44 -13.37
CA VAL A 185 -21.90 2.88 -12.12
C VAL A 185 -23.06 3.75 -11.66
N GLU A 186 -24.28 3.22 -11.62
CA GLU A 186 -25.49 3.96 -11.24
C GLU A 186 -25.35 4.62 -9.86
N LYS A 187 -24.80 3.88 -8.90
CA LYS A 187 -24.56 4.36 -7.54
C LYS A 187 -23.55 5.52 -7.45
N ALA A 188 -22.72 5.73 -8.47
CA ALA A 188 -21.73 6.81 -8.47
C ALA A 188 -22.37 8.20 -8.67
N ALA A 189 -23.47 8.27 -9.44
CA ALA A 189 -24.17 9.53 -9.68
C ALA A 189 -24.83 10.07 -8.40
N ALA A 190 -25.35 9.18 -7.56
CA ALA A 190 -25.97 9.52 -6.27
C ALA A 190 -24.96 9.70 -5.12
N LEU A 191 -23.68 9.42 -5.34
CA LEU A 191 -22.67 9.45 -4.28
C LEU A 191 -22.36 10.89 -3.84
N ARG A 192 -22.68 11.20 -2.57
CA ARG A 192 -22.16 12.38 -1.88
C ARG A 192 -20.93 12.00 -1.06
N LEU A 193 -19.87 12.80 -1.15
CA LEU A 193 -18.54 12.50 -0.57
C LEU A 193 -18.42 12.88 0.92
N LYS A 194 -19.53 13.21 1.58
CA LYS A 194 -19.58 13.59 3.01
C LYS A 194 -20.90 13.12 3.62
N GLY A 195 -20.93 13.01 4.94
CA GLY A 195 -22.16 12.82 5.71
C GLY A 195 -22.73 11.39 5.67
N THR A 196 -24.01 11.28 6.04
CA THR A 196 -24.78 10.02 6.03
C THR A 196 -24.77 9.28 4.69
N PRO A 197 -24.80 9.94 3.51
CA PRO A 197 -24.72 9.24 2.23
C PRO A 197 -23.39 8.51 2.00
N LEU A 198 -22.27 9.10 2.45
CA LEU A 198 -20.96 8.44 2.38
C LEU A 198 -20.93 7.19 3.27
N ARG A 199 -21.49 7.29 4.48
CA ARG A 199 -21.63 6.14 5.41
C ARG A 199 -22.40 4.99 4.76
N ARG A 200 -23.57 5.28 4.16
CA ARG A 200 -24.40 4.29 3.46
C ARG A 200 -23.65 3.65 2.28
N ALA A 201 -22.92 4.44 1.50
CA ALA A 201 -22.15 3.91 0.38
C ALA A 201 -21.01 2.96 0.83
N ALA A 202 -20.34 3.26 1.94
CA ALA A 202 -19.34 2.38 2.53
C ALA A 202 -19.97 1.09 3.11
N GLU A 203 -21.14 1.21 3.75
CA GLU A 203 -21.94 0.10 4.28
C GLU A 203 -22.36 -0.86 3.16
N ASP A 204 -22.94 -0.34 2.08
CA ASP A 204 -23.35 -1.11 0.89
C ASP A 204 -22.18 -1.91 0.30
N LEU A 205 -21.00 -1.29 0.18
CA LEU A 205 -19.81 -1.98 -0.31
C LEU A 205 -19.36 -3.08 0.65
N ALA A 206 -19.32 -2.80 1.95
CA ALA A 206 -18.94 -3.79 2.96
C ALA A 206 -19.87 -5.01 2.94
N LEU A 207 -21.18 -4.79 2.87
CA LEU A 207 -22.20 -5.84 2.79
C LEU A 207 -22.13 -6.60 1.46
N GLY A 208 -21.96 -5.91 0.33
CA GLY A 208 -21.82 -6.55 -0.98
C GLY A 208 -20.59 -7.47 -1.07
N TYR A 209 -19.47 -7.06 -0.48
CA TYR A 209 -18.28 -7.92 -0.39
C TYR A 209 -18.50 -9.12 0.54
N LYS A 210 -19.22 -8.95 1.66
CA LYS A 210 -19.61 -10.07 2.52
C LYS A 210 -20.50 -11.08 1.80
N GLN A 211 -21.50 -10.60 1.05
CA GLN A 211 -22.44 -11.45 0.28
C GLN A 211 -21.75 -12.20 -0.86
N SER A 212 -20.74 -11.60 -1.49
CA SER A 212 -19.95 -12.25 -2.55
C SER A 212 -18.91 -13.26 -2.04
N GLY A 213 -18.88 -13.54 -0.73
CA GLY A 213 -17.93 -14.49 -0.12
C GLY A 213 -16.48 -14.01 -0.09
N LYS A 214 -16.22 -12.74 -0.44
CA LYS A 214 -14.87 -12.14 -0.46
C LYS A 214 -14.74 -11.17 0.71
N PRO A 215 -14.15 -11.56 1.86
CA PRO A 215 -14.02 -10.66 2.99
C PRO A 215 -13.12 -9.47 2.62
N CYS A 216 -13.73 -8.30 2.42
CA CYS A 216 -13.01 -7.06 2.13
C CYS A 216 -13.06 -6.15 3.35
N VAL A 217 -12.17 -6.41 4.31
CA VAL A 217 -12.09 -5.72 5.61
C VAL A 217 -11.94 -4.20 5.46
N ILE A 218 -11.38 -3.72 4.34
CA ILE A 218 -11.15 -2.29 4.11
C ILE A 218 -12.45 -1.48 4.07
N PHE A 219 -13.55 -2.02 3.53
CA PHE A 219 -14.81 -1.28 3.44
C PHE A 219 -15.57 -1.31 4.76
N PHE A 220 -15.45 -2.39 5.54
CA PHE A 220 -15.91 -2.40 6.93
C PHE A 220 -15.17 -1.36 7.78
N ARG A 221 -13.84 -1.27 7.61
CA ARG A 221 -13.05 -0.22 8.27
C ARG A 221 -13.49 1.18 7.83
N ALA A 222 -13.70 1.40 6.53
CA ALA A 222 -14.15 2.68 6.00
C ALA A 222 -15.51 3.10 6.55
N PHE A 223 -16.44 2.16 6.62
CA PHE A 223 -17.74 2.33 7.26
C PHE A 223 -17.60 2.77 8.72
N LEU A 224 -16.84 2.03 9.53
CA LEU A 224 -16.63 2.34 10.95
C LEU A 224 -15.96 3.69 11.16
N GLN A 225 -15.02 4.08 10.28
CA GLN A 225 -14.34 5.38 10.36
C GLN A 225 -15.29 6.55 10.10
N VAL A 226 -16.12 6.47 9.05
CA VAL A 226 -17.11 7.52 8.78
C VAL A 226 -18.17 7.58 9.88
N GLU A 227 -18.58 6.43 10.42
CA GLU A 227 -19.50 6.38 11.54
C GLU A 227 -18.93 7.06 12.79
N ALA A 228 -17.66 6.79 13.13
CA ALA A 228 -16.98 7.44 14.24
C ALA A 228 -16.88 8.96 14.04
N ALA A 229 -16.53 9.42 12.83
CA ALA A 229 -16.46 10.84 12.50
C ALA A 229 -17.84 11.54 12.64
N LEU A 230 -18.92 10.87 12.24
CA LEU A 230 -20.27 11.41 12.36
C LEU A 230 -20.77 11.46 13.82
N ARG A 231 -20.36 10.51 14.66
CA ARG A 231 -20.67 10.51 16.09
C ARG A 231 -19.86 11.57 16.84
N GLY A 232 -18.61 11.81 16.45
CA GLY A 232 -17.77 12.88 17.01
C GLY A 232 -18.31 14.29 16.75
N ASN A 233 -18.96 14.52 15.60
CA ASN A 233 -19.60 15.80 15.28
C ASN A 233 -20.96 16.03 15.96
N LYS A 234 -21.45 15.05 16.75
CA LYS A 234 -22.72 15.12 17.49
C LYS A 234 -22.55 15.59 18.95
N VAL A 235 -21.46 16.30 19.27
CA VAL A 235 -21.35 16.99 20.57
C VAL A 235 -22.33 18.17 20.57
N GLU A 236 -23.43 17.97 21.29
CA GLU A 236 -24.47 18.95 21.63
C GLU A 236 -23.89 20.33 22.00
N PRO A 237 -24.43 21.44 21.46
CA PRO A 237 -24.25 22.73 22.10
C PRO A 237 -24.93 22.66 23.47
N ARG A 238 -24.11 22.67 24.53
CA ARG A 238 -24.55 22.80 25.91
C ARG A 238 -25.52 23.98 25.99
N PRO A 239 -26.78 23.81 26.44
CA PRO A 239 -27.67 24.95 26.64
C PRO A 239 -27.03 25.83 27.71
N THR A 240 -26.67 27.05 27.33
CA THR A 240 -26.31 28.11 28.27
C THR A 240 -27.50 28.31 29.22
N PRO A 241 -27.34 28.16 30.55
CA PRO A 241 -28.40 28.52 31.47
C PRO A 241 -28.65 30.02 31.29
N SER A 242 -29.88 30.34 30.89
CA SER A 242 -30.43 31.69 30.92
C SER A 242 -30.23 32.28 32.31
N THR A 243 -29.40 33.31 32.39
CA THR A 243 -29.25 34.15 33.57
C THR A 243 -30.60 34.82 33.85
N THR A 244 -31.35 34.24 34.78
CA THR A 244 -32.49 34.89 35.42
C THR A 244 -31.95 36.06 36.25
N ASN A 245 -32.28 37.28 35.83
CA ASN A 245 -32.05 38.49 36.62
C ASN A 245 -32.72 38.36 38.00
N PRO A 246 -32.03 38.66 39.11
CA PRO A 246 -32.72 38.95 40.36
C PRO A 246 -33.23 40.40 40.34
N ALA A 247 -34.51 40.56 40.66
CA ALA A 247 -35.15 41.84 40.94
C ALA A 247 -34.57 42.46 42.24
N PRO A 248 -34.59 43.81 42.39
CA PRO A 248 -34.08 44.48 43.58
C PRO A 248 -35.06 44.31 44.75
N ALA A 249 -34.53 43.93 45.92
CA ALA A 249 -35.27 43.94 47.16
C ALA A 249 -35.25 45.35 47.76
N ASP A 250 -36.40 46.01 47.70
CA ASP A 250 -36.79 47.05 48.64
C ASP A 250 -36.97 46.45 50.04
N SER A 251 -36.36 47.05 51.04
CA SER A 251 -36.78 46.89 52.43
C SER A 251 -36.52 48.19 53.18
N GLY A 252 -37.58 49.00 53.29
CA GLY A 252 -37.73 49.97 54.35
C GLY A 252 -38.47 49.34 55.52
N THR A 253 -37.93 49.49 56.73
CA THR A 253 -38.59 49.99 57.95
C THR A 253 -37.56 50.05 59.07
#